data_AF-A0A939UTE6-F1
#
_entry.id   AF-A0A939UTE6-F1
#
_cell.length_a   1.000
_cell.length_b   1.000
_cell.length_c   1.000
_cell.angle_alpha   90.00
_cell.angle_beta   90.00
_cell.angle_gamma   90.00
#
_symmetry.space_group_name_H-M   'P 1'
#
loop_
_entity.id
_entity.type
_entity.pdbx_description
1 polymer ?
#
loop_
_entity_poly.entity_id
_entity_poly.type
_entity_poly.pdbx_seq_one_letter_code
_entity_poly.pdbx_strand_id
1 'polypeptide(L)'
;MRFAMKSLEKIYNKGWNIRHDVYLWLKRLRLKNRDFSIISSNCVGGVMSHDLKERFNSPTVNLWFKPDDFFTFIGDLDYYLSAEVVEAFEDGIDYPIGRIYRGETFVTIYFMHYGSFDKAVKKWNERADRVRKNNMYVVFEYPAIDDTPEEQAEMKRKFDSIHYDNKIMITKESDLSGDNIVHMRFYDKIVSAGGILKYKNKFSVKRYLDDYDYVSFLNSGKEK
;
A
#
# COMPACT_ATOMS: atom_id res chain seq x y z
N MET A 1 17.88 33.56 20.14
CA MET A 1 17.97 32.18 19.61
C MET A 1 16.67 31.63 19.03
N ARG A 2 15.54 31.58 19.77
CA ARG A 2 14.28 30.97 19.28
C ARG A 2 13.69 31.58 18.00
N PHE A 3 13.84 32.88 17.77
CA PHE A 3 13.34 33.54 16.55
C PHE A 3 14.14 33.20 15.28
N ALA A 4 15.47 33.12 15.39
CA ALA A 4 16.34 32.74 14.27
C ALA A 4 16.17 31.27 13.87
N MET A 5 15.87 30.38 14.82
CA MET A 5 15.51 28.99 14.52
C MET A 5 14.21 28.88 13.72
N LYS A 6 13.16 29.65 14.09
CA LYS A 6 11.87 29.64 13.37
C LYS A 6 11.98 30.17 11.93
N SER A 7 12.85 31.15 11.67
CA SER A 7 13.07 31.66 10.32
C SER A 7 13.85 30.66 9.46
N LEU A 8 14.87 30.01 10.02
CA LEU A 8 15.62 28.95 9.35
C LEU A 8 14.74 27.73 9.04
N GLU A 9 13.87 27.31 9.96
CA GLU A 9 12.90 26.23 9.71
C GLU A 9 11.92 26.57 8.58
N LYS A 10 11.45 27.82 8.49
CA LYS A 10 10.56 28.24 7.39
C LYS A 10 11.26 28.20 6.02
N ILE A 11 12.47 28.74 5.92
CA ILE A 11 13.27 28.73 4.68
C ILE A 11 13.58 27.29 4.28
N TYR A 12 13.95 26.48 5.28
CA TYR A 12 14.23 25.07 5.11
C TYR A 12 13.02 24.30 4.56
N ASN A 13 11.85 24.44 5.20
CA ASN A 13 10.62 23.77 4.77
C ASN A 13 10.23 24.20 3.34
N LYS A 14 10.43 25.47 2.99
CA LYS A 14 10.20 25.96 1.62
C LYS A 14 11.13 25.30 0.60
N GLY A 15 12.43 25.19 0.91
CA GLY A 15 13.40 24.51 0.05
C GLY A 15 13.12 23.02 -0.10
N TRP A 16 12.72 22.35 0.99
CA TRP A 16 12.31 20.95 0.97
C TRP A 16 11.07 20.74 0.08
N ASN A 17 10.03 21.57 0.22
CA ASN A 17 8.81 21.50 -0.60
C ASN A 17 9.13 21.60 -2.10
N ILE A 18 9.96 22.57 -2.51
CA ILE A 18 10.34 22.73 -3.93
C ILE A 18 11.07 21.49 -4.44
N ARG A 19 12.06 20.99 -3.68
CA ARG A 19 12.81 19.78 -4.06
C ARG A 19 11.90 18.55 -4.14
N HIS A 20 10.97 18.43 -3.21
CA HIS A 20 9.99 17.35 -3.16
C HIS A 20 9.04 17.41 -4.36
N ASP A 21 8.53 18.59 -4.69
CA ASP A 21 7.65 18.79 -5.85
C ASP A 21 8.36 18.48 -7.16
N VAL A 22 9.62 18.94 -7.33
CA VAL A 22 10.45 18.61 -8.49
C VAL A 22 10.70 17.11 -8.57
N TYR A 23 11.04 16.48 -7.45
CA TYR A 23 11.26 15.04 -7.39
C TYR A 23 10.02 14.24 -7.82
N LEU A 24 8.85 14.55 -7.24
CA LEU A 24 7.59 13.90 -7.63
C LEU A 24 7.20 14.22 -9.07
N TRP A 25 7.45 15.44 -9.56
CA TRP A 25 7.22 15.80 -10.95
C TRP A 25 8.05 14.95 -11.91
N LEU A 26 9.34 14.73 -11.63
CA LEU A 26 10.20 13.84 -12.41
C LEU A 26 9.69 12.39 -12.39
N LYS A 27 9.19 11.89 -11.25
CA LYS A 27 8.55 10.56 -11.18
C LYS A 27 7.31 10.48 -12.06
N ARG A 28 6.47 11.52 -12.03
CA ARG A 28 5.26 11.61 -12.86
C ARG A 28 5.59 11.63 -14.34
N LEU A 29 6.63 12.32 -14.78
CA LEU A 29 7.02 12.32 -16.19
C LEU A 29 7.43 10.93 -16.71
N ARG A 30 7.96 10.07 -15.83
CA ARG A 30 8.34 8.70 -16.18
C ARG A 30 7.14 7.75 -16.30
N LEU A 31 5.99 8.10 -15.72
CA LEU A 31 4.79 7.26 -15.75
C LEU A 31 4.08 7.39 -17.10
N LYS A 32 3.97 6.26 -17.81
CA LYS A 32 3.29 6.13 -19.10
C LYS A 32 1.90 5.52 -18.92
N ASN A 33 1.78 4.52 -18.05
CA ASN A 33 0.51 3.89 -17.71
C ASN A 33 -0.31 4.77 -16.75
N ARG A 34 -1.49 5.23 -17.18
CA ARG A 34 -2.36 6.15 -16.41
C ARG A 34 -3.72 5.57 -16.01
N ASP A 35 -4.09 4.42 -16.54
CA ASP A 35 -5.38 3.79 -16.25
C ASP A 35 -5.20 2.43 -15.61
N PHE A 36 -4.75 2.43 -14.37
CA PHE A 36 -4.48 1.23 -13.58
C PHE A 36 -5.18 1.27 -12.22
N SER A 37 -5.19 0.12 -11.55
CA SER A 37 -5.62 -0.04 -10.15
C SER A 37 -4.54 -0.75 -9.34
N ILE A 38 -4.29 -0.27 -8.13
CA ILE A 38 -3.39 -0.93 -7.18
C ILE A 38 -4.22 -1.51 -6.03
N ILE A 39 -4.27 -2.83 -5.93
CA ILE A 39 -4.83 -3.55 -4.78
C ILE A 39 -3.66 -3.84 -3.83
N SER A 40 -3.72 -3.25 -2.64
CA SER A 40 -2.59 -3.24 -1.70
C SER A 40 -3.02 -3.72 -0.33
N SER A 41 -2.22 -4.55 0.34
CA SER A 41 -2.53 -5.03 1.69
C SER A 41 -2.51 -3.94 2.75
N ASN A 42 -1.91 -2.80 2.44
CA ASN A 42 -1.92 -1.61 3.27
C ASN A 42 -1.77 -0.32 2.46
N CYS A 43 -1.35 0.77 3.12
CA CYS A 43 -1.25 2.11 2.53
C CYS A 43 -0.21 2.27 1.41
N VAL A 44 0.64 1.28 1.12
CA VAL A 44 1.67 1.36 0.07
C VAL A 44 1.09 1.75 -1.30
N GLY A 45 0.06 1.04 -1.77
CA GLY A 45 -0.58 1.37 -3.06
C GLY A 45 -1.22 2.76 -3.11
N GLY A 46 -1.79 3.21 -1.99
CA GLY A 46 -2.31 4.57 -1.84
C GLY A 46 -1.23 5.64 -1.97
N VAL A 47 -0.06 5.42 -1.32
CA VAL A 47 1.08 6.35 -1.42
C VAL A 47 1.67 6.37 -2.83
N MET A 48 1.81 5.22 -3.50
CA MET A 48 2.26 5.16 -4.90
C MET A 48 1.37 6.02 -5.80
N SER A 49 0.04 5.87 -5.68
CA SER A 49 -0.93 6.62 -6.49
C SER A 49 -0.89 8.13 -6.16
N HIS A 50 -0.81 8.47 -4.87
CA HIS A 50 -0.74 9.85 -4.40
C HIS A 50 0.52 10.59 -4.91
N ASP A 51 1.69 9.97 -4.79
CA ASP A 51 2.96 10.53 -5.27
C ASP A 51 2.90 10.85 -6.76
N LEU A 52 2.27 9.95 -7.52
CA LEU A 52 2.08 10.06 -8.96
C LEU A 52 0.92 10.98 -9.38
N LYS A 53 0.15 11.54 -8.44
CA LYS A 53 -1.08 12.32 -8.70
C LYS A 53 -2.12 11.55 -9.52
N GLU A 54 -2.14 10.23 -9.38
CA GLU A 54 -3.15 9.40 -10.01
C GLU A 54 -4.42 9.33 -9.18
N ARG A 55 -5.56 9.16 -9.86
CA ARG A 55 -6.83 8.92 -9.18
C ARG A 55 -6.75 7.57 -8.46
N PHE A 56 -7.28 7.51 -7.25
CA PHE A 56 -7.48 6.24 -6.56
C PHE A 56 -8.58 5.41 -7.26
N ASN A 57 -8.16 4.52 -8.16
CA ASN A 57 -8.98 3.54 -8.85
C ASN A 57 -9.04 2.21 -8.09
N SER A 58 -8.88 2.23 -6.77
CA SER A 58 -8.91 1.05 -5.90
C SER A 58 -9.47 1.45 -4.54
N PRO A 59 -10.25 0.58 -3.88
CA PRO A 59 -10.75 0.85 -2.55
C PRO A 59 -9.70 0.67 -1.45
N THR A 60 -8.57 -0.01 -1.72
CA THR A 60 -7.49 -0.30 -0.76
C THR A 60 -6.60 0.91 -0.47
N VAL A 61 -7.21 2.01 -0.05
CA VAL A 61 -6.55 3.27 0.28
C VAL A 61 -6.95 3.66 1.70
N ASN A 62 -5.96 4.05 2.50
CA ASN A 62 -6.15 4.48 3.89
C ASN A 62 -6.63 3.37 4.83
N LEU A 63 -6.27 2.12 4.51
CA LEU A 63 -6.64 0.92 5.24
C LEU A 63 -5.50 -0.10 5.21
N TRP A 64 -5.67 -1.17 5.98
CA TRP A 64 -4.82 -2.36 5.92
C TRP A 64 -5.62 -3.65 6.17
N PHE A 65 -5.02 -4.78 5.84
CA PHE A 65 -5.53 -6.13 6.05
C PHE A 65 -4.51 -6.97 6.82
N LYS A 66 -4.97 -7.94 7.62
CA LYS A 66 -4.11 -9.05 8.02
C LYS A 66 -3.76 -9.90 6.78
N PRO A 67 -2.64 -10.64 6.79
CA PRO A 67 -2.22 -11.44 5.63
C PRO A 67 -3.31 -12.38 5.08
N ASP A 68 -3.93 -13.18 5.94
CA ASP A 68 -4.94 -14.16 5.51
C ASP A 68 -6.23 -13.49 5.01
N ASP A 69 -6.65 -12.38 5.65
CA ASP A 69 -7.75 -11.54 5.17
C ASP A 69 -7.44 -11.00 3.76
N PHE A 70 -6.21 -10.56 3.51
CA PHE A 70 -5.79 -10.05 2.21
C PHE A 70 -5.82 -11.14 1.13
N PHE A 71 -5.29 -12.32 1.40
CA PHE A 71 -5.31 -13.43 0.42
C PHE A 71 -6.72 -13.92 0.13
N THR A 72 -7.58 -13.97 1.15
CA THR A 72 -8.99 -14.30 0.99
C THR A 72 -9.68 -13.24 0.12
N PHE A 73 -9.44 -11.95 0.40
CA PHE A 73 -9.99 -10.83 -0.35
C PHE A 73 -9.62 -10.86 -1.84
N ILE A 74 -8.33 -10.99 -2.16
CA ILE A 74 -7.85 -11.01 -3.55
C ILE A 74 -8.20 -12.31 -4.29
N GLY A 75 -8.49 -13.39 -3.56
CA GLY A 75 -8.83 -14.70 -4.13
C GLY A 75 -10.22 -14.73 -4.76
N ASP A 76 -11.12 -13.86 -4.31
CA ASP A 76 -12.43 -13.63 -4.93
C ASP A 76 -12.77 -12.13 -4.92
N LEU A 77 -11.92 -11.36 -5.58
CA LEU A 77 -11.98 -9.90 -5.55
C LEU A 77 -13.36 -9.37 -5.96
N ASP A 78 -14.01 -9.97 -6.94
CA ASP A 78 -15.30 -9.51 -7.47
C ASP A 78 -16.42 -9.62 -6.43
N TYR A 79 -16.44 -10.71 -5.67
CA TYR A 79 -17.36 -10.87 -4.56
C TYR A 79 -17.14 -9.77 -3.51
N TYR A 80 -15.91 -9.64 -3.01
CA TYR A 80 -15.63 -8.72 -1.90
C TYR A 80 -15.73 -7.24 -2.28
N LEU A 81 -15.53 -6.88 -3.55
CA LEU A 81 -15.75 -5.51 -4.03
C LEU A 81 -17.23 -5.12 -4.10
N SER A 82 -18.13 -6.10 -4.27
CA SER A 82 -19.57 -5.86 -4.43
C SER A 82 -20.39 -6.11 -3.15
N ALA A 83 -19.82 -6.87 -2.21
CA ALA A 83 -20.49 -7.24 -0.97
C ALA A 83 -20.55 -6.08 0.04
N GLU A 84 -21.51 -6.19 0.96
CA GLU A 84 -21.70 -5.23 2.04
C GLU A 84 -20.56 -5.28 3.05
N VAL A 85 -20.07 -4.10 3.45
CA VAL A 85 -19.15 -3.95 4.57
C VAL A 85 -19.95 -3.67 5.82
N VAL A 86 -19.87 -4.55 6.81
CA VAL A 86 -20.55 -4.43 8.10
C VAL A 86 -19.58 -3.92 9.15
N GLU A 87 -20.02 -3.00 10.00
CA GLU A 87 -19.17 -2.43 11.06
C GLU A 87 -18.78 -3.50 12.08
N ALA A 88 -17.53 -3.46 12.52
CA ALA A 88 -16.98 -4.35 13.53
C ALA A 88 -16.11 -3.57 14.51
N PHE A 89 -15.81 -4.19 15.65
CA PHE A 89 -15.01 -3.62 16.72
C PHE A 89 -14.02 -4.66 17.23
N GLU A 90 -12.81 -4.23 17.56
CA GLU A 90 -11.78 -5.06 18.17
C GLU A 90 -11.10 -4.27 19.29
N ASP A 91 -10.85 -4.93 20.42
CA ASP A 91 -10.25 -4.29 21.58
C ASP A 91 -8.86 -3.72 21.24
N GLY A 92 -8.60 -2.49 21.70
CA GLY A 92 -7.34 -1.80 21.45
C GLY A 92 -7.25 -1.11 20.09
N ILE A 93 -8.31 -1.11 19.28
CA ILE A 93 -8.38 -0.38 18.01
C ILE A 93 -9.39 0.78 18.14
N ASP A 94 -8.92 2.00 17.87
CA ASP A 94 -9.68 3.25 18.04
C ASP A 94 -10.16 3.87 16.71
N TYR A 95 -9.98 3.14 15.60
CA TYR A 95 -10.41 3.52 14.26
C TYR A 95 -11.40 2.50 13.68
N PRO A 96 -12.15 2.85 12.64
CA PRO A 96 -13.21 1.99 12.12
C PRO A 96 -12.68 0.65 11.57
N ILE A 97 -13.44 -0.41 11.80
CA ILE A 97 -13.20 -1.74 11.25
C ILE A 97 -14.44 -2.17 10.49
N GLY A 98 -14.24 -2.80 9.33
CA GLY A 98 -15.31 -3.43 8.57
C GLY A 98 -15.07 -4.92 8.40
N ARG A 99 -16.15 -5.69 8.29
CA ARG A 99 -16.13 -7.10 7.91
C ARG A 99 -17.01 -7.32 6.70
N ILE A 100 -16.50 -8.10 5.75
CA ILE A 100 -17.28 -8.59 4.61
C ILE A 100 -17.44 -10.09 4.80
N TYR A 101 -18.68 -10.53 5.03
CA TYR A 101 -19.00 -11.93 5.32
C TYR A 101 -19.21 -12.72 4.04
N ARG A 102 -18.78 -13.99 4.06
CA ARG A 102 -19.09 -15.01 3.07
C ARG A 102 -19.41 -16.32 3.79
N GLY A 103 -20.71 -16.57 3.99
CA GLY A 103 -21.17 -17.65 4.86
C GLY A 103 -20.71 -17.42 6.30
N GLU A 104 -20.05 -18.41 6.88
CA GLU A 104 -19.52 -18.36 8.26
C GLU A 104 -18.13 -17.70 8.36
N THR A 105 -17.52 -17.35 7.22
CA THR A 105 -16.20 -16.72 7.15
C THR A 105 -16.33 -15.23 6.85
N PHE A 106 -15.30 -14.44 7.15
CA PHE A 106 -15.26 -13.03 6.84
C PHE A 106 -13.84 -12.55 6.54
N VAL A 107 -13.75 -11.47 5.76
CA VAL A 107 -12.54 -10.65 5.60
C VAL A 107 -12.66 -9.43 6.49
N THR A 108 -11.64 -9.14 7.29
CA THR A 108 -11.56 -7.92 8.11
C THR A 108 -10.76 -6.82 7.42
N ILE A 109 -11.31 -5.60 7.43
CA ILE A 109 -10.72 -4.40 6.84
C ILE A 109 -10.50 -3.37 7.94
N TYR A 110 -9.27 -2.92 8.11
CA TYR A 110 -8.89 -1.96 9.13
C TYR A 110 -8.74 -0.56 8.52
N PHE A 111 -9.74 0.32 8.71
CA PHE A 111 -9.82 1.64 8.09
C PHE A 111 -9.05 2.73 8.85
N MET A 112 -7.76 2.49 9.08
CA MET A 112 -6.87 3.24 9.97
C MET A 112 -6.85 4.77 9.80
N HIS A 113 -7.10 5.32 8.60
CA HIS A 113 -7.07 6.77 8.37
C HIS A 113 -8.45 7.42 8.18
N TYR A 114 -9.52 6.75 8.58
CA TYR A 114 -10.88 7.29 8.52
C TYR A 114 -11.39 7.65 9.91
N GLY A 115 -12.04 8.82 10.02
CA GLY A 115 -12.60 9.28 11.29
C GLY A 115 -13.97 8.69 11.64
N SER A 116 -14.57 7.89 10.76
CA SER A 116 -15.81 7.15 11.03
C SER A 116 -16.02 6.04 10.00
N PHE A 117 -16.76 5.00 10.39
CA PHE A 117 -17.09 3.86 9.53
C PHE A 117 -17.85 4.28 8.27
N ASP A 118 -18.87 5.13 8.39
CA ASP A 118 -19.64 5.63 7.25
C ASP A 118 -18.76 6.31 6.18
N LYS A 119 -17.78 7.12 6.61
CA LYS A 119 -16.84 7.76 5.68
C LYS A 119 -15.95 6.74 5.00
N ALA A 120 -15.53 5.72 5.74
CA ALA A 120 -14.70 4.65 5.23
C ALA A 120 -15.45 3.81 4.19
N VAL A 121 -16.63 3.29 4.51
CA VAL A 121 -17.45 2.47 3.61
C VAL A 121 -17.91 3.26 2.39
N LYS A 122 -18.32 4.52 2.56
CA LYS A 122 -18.63 5.38 1.41
C LYS A 122 -17.46 5.48 0.44
N LYS A 123 -16.23 5.68 0.94
CA LYS A 123 -15.03 5.75 0.10
C LYS A 123 -14.60 4.40 -0.46
N TRP A 124 -14.83 3.32 0.27
CA TRP A 124 -14.65 1.96 -0.21
C TRP A 124 -15.55 1.70 -1.43
N ASN A 125 -16.87 1.84 -1.28
CA ASN A 125 -17.85 1.61 -2.35
C ASN A 125 -17.58 2.51 -3.57
N GLU A 126 -17.39 3.83 -3.37
CA GLU A 126 -17.09 4.78 -4.46
C GLU A 126 -15.85 4.41 -5.29
N ARG A 127 -14.89 3.69 -4.71
CA ARG A 127 -13.62 3.33 -5.35
C ARG A 127 -13.59 1.88 -5.82
N ALA A 128 -14.37 0.98 -5.21
CA ALA A 128 -14.60 -0.37 -5.70
C ALA A 128 -15.14 -0.35 -7.14
N ASP A 129 -16.08 0.56 -7.43
CA ASP A 129 -16.63 0.79 -8.77
C ASP A 129 -15.60 1.23 -9.82
N ARG A 130 -14.41 1.67 -9.41
CA ARG A 130 -13.37 2.20 -10.31
C ARG A 130 -12.30 1.19 -10.65
N VAL A 131 -12.34 0.00 -10.06
CA VAL A 131 -11.28 -1.00 -10.22
C VAL A 131 -11.12 -1.39 -11.69
N ARG A 132 -9.91 -1.21 -12.21
CA ARG A 132 -9.45 -1.57 -13.55
C ARG A 132 -8.94 -3.00 -13.53
N LYS A 133 -9.86 -3.96 -13.57
CA LYS A 133 -9.54 -5.40 -13.53
C LYS A 133 -8.55 -5.85 -14.62
N ASN A 134 -8.59 -5.21 -15.79
CA ASN A 134 -7.69 -5.50 -16.92
C ASN A 134 -6.27 -4.91 -16.78
N ASN A 135 -6.04 -4.01 -15.84
CA ASN A 135 -4.76 -3.34 -15.61
C ASN A 135 -4.56 -3.14 -14.11
N MET A 136 -4.41 -4.26 -13.41
CA MET A 136 -4.35 -4.31 -11.96
C MET A 136 -2.96 -4.72 -11.49
N TYR A 137 -2.54 -4.09 -10.39
CA TYR A 137 -1.29 -4.34 -9.71
C TYR A 137 -1.59 -4.76 -8.28
N VAL A 138 -1.02 -5.89 -7.86
CA VAL A 138 -1.17 -6.39 -6.50
C VAL A 138 0.11 -6.11 -5.73
N VAL A 139 -0.02 -5.43 -4.59
CA VAL A 139 1.11 -5.11 -3.72
C VAL A 139 0.85 -5.70 -2.34
N PHE A 140 1.65 -6.68 -1.97
CA PHE A 140 1.59 -7.30 -0.66
C PHE A 140 2.83 -6.92 0.13
N GLU A 141 2.66 -6.18 1.23
CA GLU A 141 3.77 -5.91 2.16
C GLU A 141 3.80 -6.97 3.27
N TYR A 142 4.93 -7.65 3.39
CA TYR A 142 5.19 -8.68 4.39
C TYR A 142 6.57 -8.47 5.01
N PRO A 143 6.67 -7.68 6.10
CA PRO A 143 7.95 -7.39 6.73
C PRO A 143 8.52 -8.57 7.54
N ALA A 144 7.76 -9.67 7.71
CA ALA A 144 8.13 -10.87 8.47
C ALA A 144 8.69 -10.56 9.87
N ILE A 145 7.83 -10.11 10.77
CA ILE A 145 8.27 -9.68 12.12
C ILE A 145 8.25 -10.89 13.03
N ASP A 146 9.43 -11.46 13.29
CA ASP A 146 9.62 -12.64 14.15
C ASP A 146 9.02 -13.94 13.61
N ASP A 147 8.60 -13.97 12.35
CA ASP A 147 8.14 -15.18 11.65
C ASP A 147 9.27 -16.21 11.49
N THR A 148 8.96 -17.48 11.75
CA THR A 148 9.81 -18.63 11.49
C THR A 148 10.05 -18.85 9.99
N PRO A 149 11.13 -19.55 9.57
CA PRO A 149 11.32 -19.91 8.17
C PRO A 149 10.13 -20.66 7.55
N GLU A 150 9.44 -21.49 8.33
CA GLU A 150 8.25 -22.23 7.92
C GLU A 150 7.07 -21.29 7.61
N GLU A 151 6.82 -20.31 8.48
CA GLU A 151 5.77 -19.29 8.29
C GLU A 151 6.06 -18.41 7.07
N GLN A 152 7.34 -18.01 6.89
CA GLN A 152 7.76 -17.24 5.72
C GLN A 152 7.57 -18.04 4.43
N ALA A 153 7.93 -19.34 4.44
CA ALA A 153 7.73 -20.22 3.30
C ALA A 153 6.24 -20.43 3.00
N GLU A 154 5.38 -20.53 4.03
CA GLU A 154 3.93 -20.57 3.86
C GLU A 154 3.39 -19.28 3.25
N MET A 155 3.83 -18.13 3.76
CA MET A 155 3.45 -16.83 3.24
C MET A 155 3.83 -16.68 1.77
N LYS A 156 5.05 -17.12 1.40
CA LYS A 156 5.48 -17.16 0.00
C LYS A 156 4.59 -18.09 -0.83
N ARG A 157 4.25 -19.28 -0.35
CA ARG A 157 3.34 -20.20 -1.06
C ARG A 157 1.96 -19.57 -1.29
N LYS A 158 1.39 -18.89 -0.28
CA LYS A 158 0.12 -18.15 -0.40
C LYS A 158 0.23 -17.03 -1.45
N PHE A 159 1.32 -16.28 -1.46
CA PHE A 159 1.54 -15.24 -2.46
C PHE A 159 1.79 -15.79 -3.88
N ASP A 160 2.53 -16.87 -4.02
CA ASP A 160 2.81 -17.47 -5.33
C ASP A 160 1.54 -18.02 -5.99
N SER A 161 0.59 -18.54 -5.19
CA SER A 161 -0.66 -19.13 -5.68
C SER A 161 -1.68 -18.13 -6.25
N ILE A 162 -1.51 -16.82 -6.01
CA ILE A 162 -2.45 -15.81 -6.52
C ILE A 162 -2.23 -15.54 -8.01
N HIS A 163 -3.28 -15.57 -8.82
CA HIS A 163 -3.17 -15.46 -10.28
C HIS A 163 -3.31 -14.01 -10.74
N TYR A 164 -2.25 -13.22 -10.61
CA TYR A 164 -2.17 -11.85 -11.12
C TYR A 164 -0.85 -11.60 -11.83
N ASP A 165 -0.92 -11.06 -13.05
CA ASP A 165 0.25 -10.80 -13.91
C ASP A 165 1.24 -9.82 -13.25
N ASN A 166 0.73 -8.71 -12.69
CA ASN A 166 1.54 -7.68 -12.06
C ASN A 166 1.36 -7.75 -10.54
N LYS A 167 2.10 -8.62 -9.86
CA LYS A 167 2.11 -8.71 -8.40
C LYS A 167 3.51 -8.56 -7.85
N ILE A 168 3.63 -7.94 -6.68
CA ILE A 168 4.87 -7.92 -5.89
C ILE A 168 4.62 -8.21 -4.42
N MET A 169 5.57 -8.91 -3.82
CA MET A 169 5.72 -9.01 -2.37
C MET A 169 6.89 -8.12 -1.96
N ILE A 170 6.62 -7.15 -1.08
CA ILE A 170 7.65 -6.32 -0.47
C ILE A 170 8.02 -6.93 0.88
N THR A 171 9.28 -7.31 1.05
CA THR A 171 9.73 -8.03 2.25
C THR A 171 11.14 -7.64 2.68
N LYS A 172 11.50 -8.05 3.89
CA LYS A 172 12.87 -8.01 4.42
C LYS A 172 13.70 -9.20 3.92
N GLU A 173 13.05 -10.36 3.82
CA GLU A 173 13.72 -11.65 3.87
C GLU A 173 14.46 -11.94 2.58
N SER A 174 15.80 -11.90 2.62
CA SER A 174 16.68 -12.11 1.46
C SER A 174 16.62 -13.52 0.89
N ASP A 175 16.15 -14.48 1.68
CA ASP A 175 16.13 -15.89 1.31
C ASP A 175 14.92 -16.23 0.43
N LEU A 176 13.89 -15.37 0.42
CA LEU A 176 12.80 -15.47 -0.54
C LEU A 176 13.31 -15.00 -1.91
N SER A 177 13.11 -15.79 -2.96
CA SER A 177 13.55 -15.40 -4.31
C SER A 177 12.39 -15.45 -5.32
N GLY A 178 12.50 -14.61 -6.35
CA GLY A 178 11.53 -14.50 -7.44
C GLY A 178 11.49 -13.09 -8.03
N ASP A 179 11.14 -12.97 -9.31
CA ASP A 179 11.09 -11.69 -10.02
C ASP A 179 10.06 -10.70 -9.41
N ASN A 180 9.10 -11.24 -8.67
CA ASN A 180 8.04 -10.52 -7.96
C ASN A 180 8.34 -10.29 -6.47
N ILE A 181 9.54 -10.64 -5.99
CA ILE A 181 9.95 -10.39 -4.61
C ILE A 181 10.83 -9.15 -4.56
N VAL A 182 10.43 -8.17 -3.74
CA VAL A 182 11.11 -6.89 -3.58
C VAL A 182 11.70 -6.79 -2.19
N HIS A 183 13.02 -6.95 -2.10
CA HIS A 183 13.75 -6.84 -0.85
C HIS A 183 14.00 -5.38 -0.48
N MET A 184 13.45 -4.94 0.64
CA MET A 184 13.61 -3.59 1.16
C MET A 184 14.54 -3.59 2.37
N ARG A 185 15.77 -3.11 2.17
CA ARG A 185 16.80 -2.96 3.22
C ARG A 185 16.39 -2.11 4.43
N PHE A 186 15.29 -1.36 4.32
CA PHE A 186 14.71 -0.65 5.47
C PHE A 186 14.34 -1.63 6.59
N TYR A 187 13.78 -2.78 6.23
CA TYR A 187 13.33 -3.78 7.18
C TYR A 187 14.48 -4.51 7.90
N ASP A 188 15.71 -4.45 7.37
CA ASP A 188 16.91 -4.94 8.07
C ASP A 188 17.19 -4.17 9.38
N LYS A 189 16.65 -2.94 9.50
CA LYS A 189 16.96 -2.02 10.61
C LYS A 189 15.76 -1.76 11.52
N ILE A 190 14.56 -1.68 10.94
CA ILE A 190 13.33 -1.34 11.65
C ILE A 190 12.21 -2.19 11.06
N VAL A 191 11.67 -3.12 11.85
CA VAL A 191 10.57 -3.96 11.42
C VAL A 191 9.26 -3.34 11.87
N SER A 192 8.55 -2.65 10.96
CA SER A 192 7.22 -2.09 11.22
C SER A 192 6.44 -2.00 9.91
N ALA A 193 5.27 -2.61 9.81
CA ALA A 193 4.39 -2.45 8.64
C ALA A 193 4.14 -0.96 8.32
N GLY A 194 4.13 -0.61 7.03
CA GLY A 194 4.06 0.78 6.56
C GLY A 194 5.33 1.60 6.83
N GLY A 195 6.38 1.01 7.41
CA GLY A 195 7.62 1.70 7.73
C GLY A 195 8.33 2.26 6.49
N ILE A 196 8.21 1.59 5.34
CA ILE A 196 8.78 2.07 4.08
C ILE A 196 8.17 3.39 3.59
N LEU A 197 7.02 3.79 4.13
CA LEU A 197 6.34 5.05 3.78
C LEU A 197 6.98 6.28 4.44
N LYS A 198 7.89 6.08 5.40
CA LYS A 198 8.65 7.15 6.05
C LYS A 198 9.70 7.72 5.09
N TYR A 199 9.93 9.03 5.19
CA TYR A 199 11.08 9.66 4.55
C TYR A 199 12.37 9.16 5.21
N LYS A 200 13.42 8.96 4.40
CA LYS A 200 14.69 8.37 4.87
C LYS A 200 15.33 9.15 6.02
N ASN A 201 15.14 10.45 6.03
CA ASN A 201 15.48 11.35 7.12
C ASN A 201 14.72 12.67 6.94
N LYS A 202 14.80 13.57 7.93
CA LYS A 202 14.10 14.86 7.91
C LYS A 202 14.41 15.75 6.69
N PHE A 203 15.54 15.53 6.02
CA PHE A 203 16.03 16.27 4.85
C PHE A 203 15.76 15.58 3.51
N SER A 204 15.39 14.30 3.54
CA SER A 204 15.18 13.51 2.34
C SER A 204 13.82 13.84 1.73
N VAL A 205 13.81 14.02 0.41
CA VAL A 205 12.56 14.02 -0.39
C VAL A 205 12.15 12.60 -0.79
N LYS A 206 13.03 11.62 -0.55
CA LYS A 206 12.79 10.21 -0.84
C LYS A 206 12.29 9.46 0.39
N ARG A 207 11.30 8.60 0.17
CA ARG A 207 10.88 7.55 1.10
C ARG A 207 11.78 6.33 0.99
N TYR A 208 11.67 5.41 1.94
CA TYR A 208 12.27 4.08 1.78
C TYR A 208 11.59 3.28 0.66
N LEU A 209 10.29 3.50 0.42
CA LEU A 209 9.56 2.98 -0.72
C LEU A 209 10.24 3.30 -2.07
N ASP A 210 10.98 4.41 -2.15
CA ASP A 210 11.68 4.83 -3.37
C ASP A 210 12.96 4.03 -3.66
N ASP A 211 13.33 3.08 -2.81
CA ASP A 211 14.38 2.09 -3.11
C ASP A 211 13.90 1.02 -4.09
N TYR A 212 12.58 0.90 -4.30
CA TYR A 212 11.99 0.16 -5.40
C TYR A 212 11.46 1.11 -6.47
N ASP A 213 11.79 0.84 -7.73
CA ASP A 213 11.32 1.65 -8.85
C ASP A 213 9.89 1.29 -9.25
N TYR A 214 8.94 1.62 -8.37
CA TYR A 214 7.53 1.33 -8.57
C TYR A 214 6.94 2.02 -9.81
N VAL A 215 7.60 3.04 -10.37
CA VAL A 215 7.16 3.67 -11.63
C VAL A 215 7.41 2.73 -12.81
N SER A 216 8.56 2.07 -12.84
CA SER A 216 8.85 1.06 -13.86
C SER A 216 7.94 -0.16 -13.71
N PHE A 217 7.66 -0.58 -12.47
CA PHE A 217 6.64 -1.59 -12.19
C PHE A 217 5.28 -1.18 -12.75
N LEU A 218 4.78 0.02 -12.46
CA LEU A 218 3.48 0.47 -12.97
C LEU A 218 3.45 0.67 -14.48
N ASN A 219 4.60 0.74 -15.16
CA ASN A 219 4.68 0.78 -16.61
C ASN A 219 4.75 -0.61 -17.26
N SER A 220 4.81 -1.71 -16.49
CA SER A 220 4.85 -3.08 -17.05
C SER A 220 3.52 -3.56 -17.61
N GLY A 221 2.42 -2.90 -17.21
CA GLY A 221 1.07 -3.21 -17.67
C GLY A 221 0.96 -3.00 -19.16
N LYS A 222 0.38 -4.00 -19.83
CA LYS A 222 0.19 -4.00 -21.28
C LYS A 222 -0.55 -2.73 -21.71
N GLU A 223 0.13 -1.89 -22.49
CA GLU A 223 -0.57 -0.96 -23.38
C GLU A 223 -1.44 -1.83 -24.29
N LYS A 224 -2.76 -1.78 -24.10
CA LYS A 224 -3.71 -2.29 -25.08
C LYS A 224 -4.14 -1.13 -25.97
#